data_AF-A0A7S7TX58-F1
#
_entry.id   AF-A0A7S7TX58-F1
#
_cell.length_a   1.000
_cell.length_b   1.000
_cell.length_c   1.000
_cell.angle_alpha   90.00
_cell.angle_beta   90.00
_cell.angle_gamma   90.00
#
_symmetry.space_group_name_H-M   'P 1'
#
loop_
_entity.id
_entity.type
_entity.pdbx_description
1 polymer ?
#
loop_
_entity_poly.entity_id
_entity_poly.type
_entity_poly.pdbx_seq_one_letter_code
_entity_poly.pdbx_strand_id
1 'polypeptide(L)'
;MKYYVCKLTGPRPTFPQDMTPQEAAIMQAHVAYCGELLQAGKALIFGPVADPAGVWGLGVLQLADDADPQEIVANDPVTRANAGFTYQVTPMLRAATRETC
;
A
#
# COMPACT_ATOMS: atom_id res chain seq x y z
N MET A 1 6.70 -13.04 -13.03
CA MET A 1 6.07 -12.05 -12.14
C MET A 1 6.50 -12.31 -10.71
N LYS A 2 6.77 -11.24 -9.97
CA LYS A 2 7.02 -11.24 -8.53
C LYS A 2 5.86 -10.58 -7.79
N TYR A 3 5.65 -11.02 -6.56
CA TYR A 3 4.61 -10.49 -5.69
C TYR A 3 5.23 -9.89 -4.44
N TYR A 4 4.65 -8.80 -3.97
CA TYR A 4 5.15 -8.09 -2.80
C TYR A 4 4.00 -7.76 -1.87
N VAL A 5 4.24 -7.89 -0.57
CA VAL A 5 3.36 -7.36 0.47
C VAL A 5 3.86 -5.97 0.83
N CYS A 6 2.95 -5.02 0.72
CA CYS A 6 3.08 -3.64 1.11
C CYS A 6 2.35 -3.44 2.44
N LYS A 7 3.07 -3.00 3.46
CA LYS A 7 2.51 -2.60 4.75
C LYS A 7 2.71 -1.10 4.92
N LEU A 8 1.61 -0.38 5.01
CA LEU A 8 1.55 1.05 5.31
C LEU A 8 1.15 1.24 6.78
N THR A 9 1.99 1.91 7.55
CA THR A 9 1.67 2.30 8.93
C THR A 9 1.49 3.82 8.99
N GLY A 10 0.36 4.25 9.58
CA GLY A 10 0.08 5.67 9.77
C GLY A 10 1.05 6.35 10.75
N PRO A 11 1.06 7.68 10.81
CA PRO A 11 2.00 8.45 11.63
C PRO A 11 1.84 8.25 13.14
N ARG A 12 0.68 7.76 13.59
CA ARG A 12 0.36 7.48 15.00
C ARG A 12 -0.72 6.39 15.11
N PRO A 13 -0.85 5.72 16.27
CA PRO A 13 -1.86 4.67 16.45
C PRO A 13 -3.32 5.12 16.30
N THR A 14 -3.64 6.36 16.68
CA THR A 14 -4.99 6.94 16.60
C THR A 14 -5.34 7.48 15.22
N PHE A 15 -4.39 7.46 14.28
CA PHE A 15 -4.51 8.08 12.96
C PHE A 15 -5.82 7.72 12.23
N PRO A 16 -6.25 6.44 12.14
CA PRO A 16 -7.49 6.11 11.46
C PRO A 16 -8.74 6.73 12.10
N GLN A 17 -8.69 7.07 13.39
CA GLN A 17 -9.81 7.62 14.15
C GLN A 17 -9.80 9.15 14.20
N ASP A 18 -8.63 9.78 14.05
CA ASP A 18 -8.44 11.21 14.29
C ASP A 18 -7.69 11.95 13.16
N MET A 19 -7.86 11.52 11.89
CA MET A 19 -7.24 12.18 10.75
C MET A 19 -7.59 13.68 10.69
N THR A 20 -6.57 14.51 10.55
CA THR A 20 -6.74 15.91 10.18
C THR A 20 -7.26 16.04 8.74
N PRO A 21 -7.83 17.20 8.35
CA PRO A 21 -8.25 17.42 6.96
C PRO A 21 -7.12 17.24 5.94
N GLN A 22 -5.89 17.61 6.31
CA GLN A 22 -4.71 17.42 5.46
C GLN A 22 -4.37 15.94 5.29
N GLU A 23 -4.38 15.17 6.38
CA GLU A 23 -4.16 13.73 6.36
C GLU A 23 -5.22 12.99 5.55
N ALA A 24 -6.49 13.39 5.69
CA ALA A 24 -7.60 12.83 4.90
C ALA A 24 -7.41 13.09 3.40
N ALA A 25 -6.95 14.29 3.00
CA ALA A 25 -6.66 14.61 1.62
C ALA A 25 -5.50 13.75 1.05
N ILE A 26 -4.46 13.51 1.85
CA ILE A 26 -3.36 12.61 1.48
C ILE A 26 -3.88 11.18 1.28
N MET A 27 -4.71 10.68 2.19
CA MET A 27 -5.31 9.34 2.08
C MET A 27 -6.25 9.22 0.88
N GLN A 28 -6.99 10.26 0.53
CA GLN A 28 -7.82 10.26 -0.68
C GLN A 28 -6.97 10.15 -1.95
N ALA A 29 -5.87 10.90 -2.03
CA ALA A 29 -4.92 10.80 -3.14
C ALA A 29 -4.27 9.41 -3.19
N HIS A 30 -3.89 8.86 -2.04
CA HIS A 30 -3.37 7.49 -1.91
C HIS A 30 -4.37 6.44 -2.43
N VAL A 31 -5.64 6.53 -2.06
CA VAL A 31 -6.69 5.62 -2.55
C VAL A 31 -6.84 5.73 -4.07
N ALA A 32 -6.80 6.93 -4.63
CA ALA A 32 -6.84 7.12 -6.08
C ALA A 32 -5.64 6.45 -6.77
N TYR A 33 -4.43 6.66 -6.25
CA TYR A 33 -3.20 6.03 -6.76
C TYR A 33 -3.26 4.49 -6.69
N CYS A 34 -3.71 3.93 -5.56
CA CYS A 34 -3.95 2.49 -5.41
C CYS A 34 -4.97 1.98 -6.45
N GLY A 35 -6.01 2.76 -6.75
CA GLY A 35 -6.97 2.46 -7.81
C GLY A 35 -6.33 2.38 -9.19
N GLU A 36 -5.43 3.31 -9.53
CA GLU A 36 -4.67 3.29 -10.79
C GLU A 36 -3.78 2.05 -10.89
N LEU A 37 -3.11 1.65 -9.81
CA LEU A 37 -2.28 0.44 -9.76
C LEU A 37 -3.10 -0.83 -9.99
N LEU A 38 -4.30 -0.92 -9.39
CA LEU A 38 -5.22 -2.03 -9.61
C LEU A 38 -5.68 -2.10 -11.07
N GLN A 39 -6.08 -0.96 -11.65
CA GLN A 39 -6.51 -0.90 -13.06
C GLN A 39 -5.37 -1.24 -14.03
N ALA A 40 -4.13 -0.86 -13.70
CA ALA A 40 -2.95 -1.18 -14.49
C ALA A 40 -2.46 -2.64 -14.30
N GLY A 41 -3.12 -3.45 -13.47
CA GLY A 41 -2.70 -4.82 -13.17
C GLY A 41 -1.38 -4.92 -12.39
N LYS A 42 -0.93 -3.83 -11.76
CA LYS A 42 0.29 -3.78 -10.94
C LYS A 42 0.04 -4.20 -9.48
N ALA A 43 -1.22 -4.33 -9.10
CA ALA A 43 -1.64 -4.77 -7.78
C ALA A 43 -2.85 -5.69 -7.85
N LEU A 44 -3.00 -6.54 -6.84
CA LEU A 44 -4.13 -7.46 -6.69
C LEU A 44 -5.18 -6.93 -5.72
N ILE A 45 -4.74 -6.31 -4.63
CA ILE A 45 -5.63 -5.84 -3.56
C ILE A 45 -4.94 -4.76 -2.73
N PHE A 46 -5.74 -3.81 -2.25
CA PHE A 46 -5.39 -2.88 -1.19
C PHE A 46 -6.52 -2.84 -0.16
N GLY A 47 -6.20 -2.52 1.10
CA GLY A 47 -7.21 -2.25 2.12
C GLY A 47 -6.65 -2.11 3.53
N PRO A 48 -7.39 -1.46 4.45
CA PRO A 48 -7.02 -1.41 5.86
C PRO A 48 -7.18 -2.79 6.52
N VAL A 49 -6.23 -3.13 7.37
CA VAL A 49 -6.22 -4.32 8.23
C VAL A 49 -6.54 -3.88 9.64
N ALA A 50 -7.66 -4.37 10.17
CA ALA A 50 -8.09 -4.14 11.56
C ALA A 50 -7.34 -5.07 12.53
N ASP A 51 -6.01 -4.95 12.55
CA ASP A 51 -5.15 -5.69 13.45
C ASP A 51 -5.35 -5.19 14.90
N PRO A 52 -5.61 -6.08 15.88
CA PRO A 52 -5.76 -5.70 17.28
C PRO A 52 -4.55 -4.95 17.87
N ALA A 53 -3.35 -5.15 17.31
CA ALA A 53 -2.14 -4.43 17.73
C ALA A 53 -2.05 -3.00 17.16
N GLY A 54 -2.94 -2.64 16.22
CA GLY A 54 -3.02 -1.33 15.59
C GLY A 54 -3.31 -1.42 14.10
N VAL A 55 -4.23 -0.60 13.60
CA VAL A 55 -4.65 -0.62 12.18
C VAL A 55 -3.50 -0.24 11.25
N TRP A 56 -3.36 -0.96 10.13
CA TRP A 56 -2.38 -0.68 9.08
C TRP A 56 -2.96 -0.94 7.69
N GLY A 57 -2.36 -0.40 6.64
CA GLY A 57 -2.77 -0.62 5.25
C GLY A 57 -2.04 -1.78 4.61
N LEU A 58 -2.77 -2.73 4.03
CA LEU A 58 -2.25 -3.81 3.19
C LEU A 58 -2.31 -3.40 1.72
N GLY A 59 -1.24 -3.71 0.99
CA GLY A 59 -1.24 -3.82 -0.46
C GLY A 59 -0.57 -5.12 -0.89
N VAL A 60 -1.07 -5.73 -1.97
CA VAL A 60 -0.39 -6.86 -2.62
C VAL A 60 -0.11 -6.46 -4.06
N LEU A 61 1.17 -6.26 -4.37
CA LEU A 61 1.64 -5.94 -5.72
C LEU A 61 1.88 -7.20 -6.53
N GLN A 62 1.64 -7.12 -7.84
CA GLN A 62 2.00 -8.13 -8.83
C GLN A 62 2.77 -7.41 -9.93
N LEU A 63 4.07 -7.65 -10.02
CA LEU A 63 4.95 -6.90 -10.91
C LEU A 63 5.72 -7.86 -11.84
N ALA A 64 6.20 -7.31 -12.96
CA ALA A 64 7.17 -8.00 -13.81
C ALA A 64 8.48 -8.27 -13.02
N ASP A 65 9.29 -9.21 -13.49
CA ASP A 65 10.46 -9.69 -12.72
C ASP A 65 11.58 -8.64 -12.59
N ASP A 66 11.61 -7.70 -13.53
CA ASP A 66 12.53 -6.57 -13.67
C ASP A 66 12.00 -5.26 -13.07
N ALA A 67 10.70 -5.21 -12.70
CA ALA A 67 10.11 -4.03 -12.09
C ALA A 67 10.53 -3.87 -10.62
N ASP A 68 10.89 -2.65 -10.23
CA ASP A 68 11.25 -2.31 -8.86
C ASP A 68 10.01 -1.84 -8.08
N PRO A 69 9.57 -2.55 -7.02
CA PRO A 69 8.46 -2.11 -6.20
C PRO A 69 8.73 -0.78 -5.46
N GLN A 70 10.00 -0.38 -5.27
CA GLN A 70 10.33 0.88 -4.61
C GLN A 70 9.87 2.10 -5.43
N GLU A 71 9.78 1.99 -6.75
CA GLU A 71 9.22 3.05 -7.59
C GLU A 71 7.75 3.31 -7.26
N ILE A 72 6.97 2.26 -6.97
CA ILE A 72 5.57 2.39 -6.58
C ILE A 72 5.47 3.10 -5.23
N VAL A 73 6.29 2.71 -4.26
CA VAL A 73 6.32 3.35 -2.94
C VAL A 73 6.73 4.80 -3.02
N ALA A 74 7.77 5.12 -3.80
CA ALA A 74 8.27 6.48 -3.96
C ALA A 74 7.25 7.42 -4.61
N ASN A 75 6.39 6.89 -5.48
CA ASN A 75 5.34 7.66 -6.15
C ASN A 75 4.04 7.74 -5.33
N ASP A 76 3.87 6.93 -4.29
CA ASP A 76 2.69 6.96 -3.43
C ASP A 76 2.54 8.34 -2.75
N PRO A 77 1.36 8.97 -2.80
CA PRO A 77 1.08 10.23 -2.12
C PRO A 77 1.45 10.24 -0.63
N VAL A 78 1.32 9.12 0.10
CA VAL A 78 1.69 9.06 1.52
C VAL A 78 3.19 9.24 1.74
N THR A 79 4.01 8.68 0.84
CA THR A 79 5.47 8.81 0.86
C THR A 79 5.87 10.24 0.49
N ARG A 80 5.28 10.78 -0.58
CA ARG A 80 5.61 12.13 -1.08
C ARG A 80 5.19 13.24 -0.12
N ALA A 81 4.12 13.04 0.63
CA ALA A 81 3.64 14.01 1.61
C ALA A 81 4.59 14.18 2.81
N ASN A 82 5.47 13.21 3.07
CA ASN A 82 6.39 13.20 4.22
C ASN A 82 5.66 13.45 5.56
N ALA A 83 4.44 12.93 5.70
CA ALA A 83 3.55 13.18 6.82
C ALA A 83 3.65 12.11 7.92
N GLY A 84 4.81 11.46 8.05
CA GLY A 84 5.09 10.45 9.08
C GLY A 84 4.57 9.03 8.78
N PHE A 85 4.04 8.79 7.58
CA PHE A 85 3.71 7.43 7.14
C PHE A 85 4.97 6.60 6.95
N THR A 86 4.90 5.32 7.30
CA THR A 86 5.98 4.36 7.08
C THR A 86 5.51 3.26 6.14
N TYR A 87 6.33 2.97 5.13
CA TYR A 87 6.06 1.92 4.15
C TYR A 87 7.09 0.80 4.30
N GLN A 88 6.62 -0.45 4.35
CA GLN A 88 7.46 -1.63 4.28
C GLN A 88 7.01 -2.49 3.09
N VAL A 89 7.94 -2.80 2.18
CA VAL A 89 7.68 -3.69 1.06
C VAL A 89 8.54 -4.93 1.17
N THR A 90 7.89 -6.09 1.15
CA THR A 90 8.54 -7.38 1.34
C THR A 90 8.16 -8.33 0.20
N PRO A 91 9.12 -8.99 -0.47
CA PRO A 91 8.81 -10.00 -1.48
C PRO A 91 8.10 -11.20 -0.85
N MET A 92 7.09 -11.73 -1.55
CA MET A 92 6.48 -13.00 -1.22
C MET A 92 7.36 -14.12 -1.77
N LEU A 93 7.70 -15.11 -0.93
CA LEU A 93 8.45 -16.30 -1.36
C LEU A 93 7.68 -17.10 -2.42
N ARG A 94 6.36 -17.15 -2.30
CA ARG A 94 5.44 -17.74 -3.27
C ARG A 94 4.07 -17.09 -3.14
N ALA A 95 3.44 -16.78 -4.27
CA ALA A 95 2.04 -16.37 -4.31
C ALA A 95 1.20 -17.48 -4.95
N ALA A 96 0.00 -17.67 -4.42
CA ALA A 96 -1.07 -18.43 -5.05
C ALA A 96 -2.17 -17.42 -5.40
N THR A 97 -2.43 -17.25 -6.70
CA THR A 97 -3.49 -16.42 -7.24
C THR A 97 -4.53 -17.28 -7.94
N ARG A 98 -5.71 -16.72 -8.20
CA ARG A 98 -6.80 -17.37 -8.94
C ARG A 98 -6.38 -17.92 -10.32
N GLU A 99 -5.32 -17.38 -10.91
CA GLU A 99 -4.82 -17.81 -12.23
C GLU A 99 -3.84 -18.98 -12.12
N THR A 100 -3.26 -19.19 -10.93
CA THR A 100 -2.18 -20.16 -10.69
C THR A 100 -2.63 -21.36 -9.86
N CYS A 101 -3.90 -21.40 -9.44
CA CYS A 101 -4.56 -22.48 -8.70
C CYS A 101 -6.00 -22.62 -9.18
#